data_AF-A0A7I4D280-F1
#
_entry.id   AF-A0A7I4D280-F1
#
_cell.length_a   1.000
_cell.length_b   1.000
_cell.length_c   1.000
_cell.angle_alpha   90.00
_cell.angle_beta   90.00
_cell.angle_gamma   90.00
#
_symmetry.space_group_name_H-M   'P 1'
#
loop_
_entity.id
_entity.type
_entity.pdbx_description
1 polymer ?
#
loop_
_entity_poly.entity_id
_entity_poly.type
_entity_poly.pdbx_seq_one_letter_code
_entity_poly.pdbx_strand_id
1 'polypeptide(L)'
;MAEEQYAHPGVCLFTVLFKFSALGFYIMCSIFIESFVIQFVVTVFLIALDFWTVKNVSGRILVGLRWWNEVDEQGQSVWHFESLDQQTLETLNKKDAWLFWWTLYLTPVAWVALGIVALIKFNFDYLLVVGVAIILNAANIVGFTKCRKGTFPEQMRKNRSSSLLRQL
;
A
#
# COMPACT_ATOMS: atom_id res chain seq x y z
N MET A 1 25.75 -13.27 14.55
CA MET A 1 24.51 -13.00 13.78
C MET A 1 23.80 -11.87 14.50
N ALA A 2 24.00 -10.63 14.08
CA ALA A 2 23.28 -9.51 14.68
C ALA A 2 21.82 -9.61 14.23
N GLU A 3 20.91 -9.96 15.13
CA GLU A 3 19.48 -9.78 14.89
C GLU A 3 19.22 -8.29 14.75
N GLU A 4 19.24 -7.77 13.52
CA GLU A 4 18.78 -6.42 13.22
C GLU A 4 17.31 -6.32 13.63
N GLN A 5 17.06 -5.69 14.77
CA GLN A 5 15.75 -5.49 15.37
C GLN A 5 14.90 -4.57 14.47
N TYR A 6 13.58 -4.80 14.41
CA TYR A 6 12.63 -3.89 13.75
C TYR A 6 12.71 -2.50 14.38
N ALA A 7 12.83 -1.44 13.57
CA ALA A 7 12.97 -0.08 14.12
C ALA A 7 11.62 0.45 14.65
N HIS A 8 10.50 0.00 14.06
CA HIS A 8 9.14 0.36 14.50
C HIS A 8 8.20 -0.87 14.57
N PRO A 9 8.35 -1.74 15.60
CA PRO A 9 7.55 -2.95 15.74
C PRO A 9 6.05 -2.66 15.88
N GLY A 10 5.67 -1.52 16.47
CA GLY A 10 4.28 -1.10 16.61
C GLY A 10 3.59 -0.85 15.27
N VAL A 11 4.26 -0.20 14.31
CA VAL A 11 3.68 0.09 12.98
C VAL A 11 3.48 -1.20 12.19
N CYS A 12 4.44 -2.12 12.24
CA CYS A 12 4.30 -3.44 11.62
C CYS A 12 3.11 -4.22 12.20
N LEU A 13 2.97 -4.23 13.53
CA LEU A 13 1.87 -4.91 14.20
C LEU A 13 0.52 -4.29 13.82
N PHE A 14 0.40 -2.96 13.79
CA PHE A 14 -0.81 -2.26 13.36
C PHE A 14 -1.16 -2.51 11.89
N THR A 15 -0.19 -2.50 10.97
CA THR A 15 -0.44 -2.76 9.55
C THR A 15 -0.96 -4.18 9.32
N VAL A 16 -0.39 -5.16 10.02
CA VAL A 16 -0.85 -6.56 9.94
C VAL A 16 -2.21 -6.69 10.62
N LEU A 17 -2.41 -6.12 11.82
CA LEU A 17 -3.68 -6.17 12.54
C LEU A 17 -4.82 -5.57 11.72
N PHE A 18 -4.66 -4.40 11.11
CA PHE A 18 -5.73 -3.78 10.32
C PHE A 18 -6.15 -4.65 9.13
N LYS A 19 -5.18 -5.34 8.50
CA LYS A 19 -5.43 -6.23 7.37
C LYS A 19 -6.11 -7.53 7.77
N PHE A 20 -5.67 -8.14 8.87
CA PHE A 20 -6.35 -9.30 9.46
C PHE A 20 -7.71 -8.95 10.04
N SER A 21 -7.89 -7.72 10.54
CA SER A 21 -9.18 -7.23 11.05
C SER A 21 -10.19 -7.10 9.92
N ALA A 22 -9.82 -6.56 8.75
CA ALA A 22 -10.72 -6.46 7.62
C ALA A 22 -11.16 -7.84 7.09
N LEU A 23 -10.22 -8.79 7.01
CA LEU A 23 -10.50 -10.18 6.65
C LEU A 23 -11.35 -10.90 7.70
N GLY A 24 -11.04 -10.72 8.98
CA GLY A 24 -11.78 -11.28 10.10
C GLY A 24 -13.21 -10.75 10.16
N PHE A 25 -13.39 -9.43 10.00
CA PHE A 25 -14.72 -8.82 9.94
C PHE A 25 -15.52 -9.29 8.74
N TYR A 26 -14.92 -9.48 7.56
CA TYR A 26 -15.61 -10.03 6.40
C TYR A 26 -16.17 -11.44 6.69
N ILE A 27 -15.36 -12.31 7.31
CA ILE A 27 -15.78 -13.69 7.65
C ILE A 27 -16.81 -13.67 8.78
N MET A 28 -16.60 -12.87 9.84
CA MET A 28 -17.53 -12.78 10.97
C MET A 28 -18.86 -12.13 10.56
N CYS A 29 -18.86 -11.02 9.81
CA CYS A 29 -20.10 -10.41 9.33
C CYS A 29 -20.85 -11.32 8.36
N SER A 30 -20.16 -12.11 7.53
CA SER A 30 -20.81 -13.10 6.67
C SER A 30 -21.55 -14.20 7.46
N ILE A 31 -21.15 -14.46 8.72
CA ILE A 31 -21.79 -15.46 9.59
C ILE A 31 -22.89 -14.82 10.46
N PHE A 32 -22.71 -13.57 10.91
CA PHE A 32 -23.61 -12.92 11.88
C PHE A 32 -24.61 -11.92 11.29
N ILE A 33 -24.34 -11.36 10.11
CA ILE A 33 -25.18 -10.32 9.48
C ILE A 33 -25.68 -10.83 8.14
N GLU A 34 -26.99 -11.11 8.06
CA GLU A 34 -27.65 -11.53 6.83
C GLU A 34 -27.89 -10.37 5.85
N SER A 35 -27.80 -9.12 6.34
CA SER A 35 -27.99 -7.93 5.51
C SER A 35 -26.73 -7.63 4.69
N PHE A 36 -26.81 -7.93 3.38
CA PHE A 36 -25.77 -7.62 2.40
C PHE A 36 -25.32 -6.16 2.44
N VAL A 37 -26.25 -5.20 2.58
CA VAL A 37 -25.96 -3.76 2.56
C VAL A 37 -25.03 -3.37 3.71
N ILE A 38 -25.32 -3.85 4.93
CA ILE A 38 -24.49 -3.54 6.11
C ILE A 38 -23.10 -4.15 5.93
N GLN A 39 -23.02 -5.40 5.49
CA GLN A 39 -21.74 -6.06 5.24
C GLN A 39 -20.93 -5.33 4.17
N PHE A 40 -21.55 -4.90 3.08
CA PHE A 40 -20.91 -4.14 2.02
C PHE A 40 -20.34 -2.81 2.55
N VAL A 41 -21.17 -2.00 3.22
CA VAL A 41 -20.77 -0.67 3.72
C VAL A 41 -19.62 -0.79 4.73
N VAL A 42 -19.74 -1.68 5.70
CA VAL A 42 -18.71 -1.87 6.73
C VAL A 42 -17.41 -2.38 6.10
N THR A 43 -17.48 -3.36 5.19
CA THR A 43 -16.27 -3.93 4.57
C THR A 43 -15.57 -2.90 3.69
N VAL A 44 -16.30 -2.16 2.85
CA VAL A 44 -15.73 -1.10 2.01
C VAL A 44 -15.12 0.00 2.85
N PHE A 45 -15.75 0.38 3.97
CA PHE A 45 -15.19 1.36 4.90
C PHE A 45 -13.87 0.88 5.51
N LEU A 46 -13.79 -0.38 5.97
CA LEU A 46 -12.54 -0.96 6.49
C LEU A 46 -11.45 -1.03 5.41
N ILE A 47 -11.80 -1.39 4.17
CA ILE A 47 -10.88 -1.37 3.03
C ILE A 47 -10.38 0.05 2.76
N ALA A 48 -11.24 1.06 2.84
CA ALA A 48 -10.85 2.46 2.65
C ALA A 48 -9.89 2.95 3.75
N LEU A 49 -10.11 2.54 5.01
CA LEU A 49 -9.19 2.82 6.11
C LEU A 49 -7.84 2.10 5.93
N ASP A 50 -7.84 0.85 5.49
CA ASP A 50 -6.62 0.12 5.12
C ASP A 50 -5.87 0.85 4.00
N PHE A 51 -6.59 1.21 2.94
CA PHE A 51 -6.04 1.97 1.82
C PHE A 51 -5.39 3.28 2.29
N TRP A 52 -6.07 4.05 3.14
CA TRP A 52 -5.57 5.31 3.68
C TRP A 52 -4.35 5.11 4.57
N THR A 53 -4.36 4.10 5.42
CA THR A 53 -3.26 3.79 6.35
C THR A 53 -2.01 3.34 5.58
N VAL A 54 -2.19 2.51 4.56
CA VAL A 54 -1.09 2.08 3.68
C VAL A 54 -0.52 3.28 2.92
N LYS A 55 -1.39 4.11 2.33
CA LYS A 55 -0.99 5.27 1.53
C LYS A 55 -0.29 6.36 2.35
N ASN A 56 -0.83 6.73 3.50
CA ASN A 56 -0.42 7.94 4.24
C ASN A 56 0.50 7.66 5.43
N VAL A 57 0.37 6.51 6.08
CA VAL A 57 1.14 6.19 7.29
C VAL A 57 2.28 5.24 6.93
N SER A 58 1.93 4.04 6.44
CA SER A 58 2.90 2.98 6.14
C SER A 58 3.86 3.41 5.03
N GLY A 59 3.36 4.02 3.95
CA GLY A 59 4.18 4.53 2.86
C GLY A 59 5.21 5.58 3.30
N ARG A 60 4.84 6.47 4.22
CA ARG A 60 5.74 7.53 4.70
C ARG A 60 6.77 7.00 5.71
N ILE A 61 6.35 6.14 6.64
CA ILE A 61 7.22 5.69 7.74
C ILE A 61 8.13 4.54 7.32
N LEU A 62 7.60 3.54 6.61
CA LEU A 62 8.35 2.30 6.33
C LEU A 62 9.23 2.40 5.10
N VAL A 63 8.80 3.15 4.08
CA VAL A 63 9.52 3.26 2.80
C VAL A 63 9.83 4.68 2.39
N GLY A 64 9.32 5.69 3.09
CA GLY A 64 9.58 7.09 2.75
C GLY A 64 9.10 7.50 1.35
N LEU A 65 8.06 6.84 0.84
CA LEU A 65 7.51 7.09 -0.48
C LEU A 65 6.16 7.79 -0.35
N ARG A 66 5.89 8.74 -1.24
CA ARG A 66 4.64 9.48 -1.28
C ARG A 66 4.17 9.66 -2.72
N TRP A 67 2.89 9.43 -2.95
CA TRP A 67 2.27 9.68 -4.25
C TRP A 67 0.92 10.38 -4.09
N TRP A 68 0.63 11.32 -4.98
CA TRP A 68 -0.68 11.93 -5.12
C TRP A 68 -0.96 12.27 -6.59
N ASN A 69 -2.23 12.48 -6.88
CA ASN A 69 -2.69 12.93 -8.18
C ASN A 69 -3.26 14.33 -7.98
N GLU A 70 -2.78 15.28 -8.76
CA GLU A 70 -3.21 16.66 -8.78
C GLU A 70 -3.87 16.93 -10.14
N VAL A 71 -4.97 17.69 -10.13
CA VAL A 71 -5.64 18.07 -11.37
C VAL A 71 -5.22 19.51 -11.65
N ASP A 72 -4.50 19.70 -12.75
CA ASP A 72 -4.05 21.01 -13.18
C ASP A 72 -5.24 21.91 -13.59
N GLU A 73 -5.03 23.22 -13.73
CA GLU A 73 -6.03 24.19 -14.16
C GLU A 73 -6.62 23.84 -15.55
N GLN A 74 -5.89 23.07 -16.35
CA GLN A 74 -6.30 22.54 -17.65
C GLN A 74 -7.11 21.22 -17.55
N GLY A 75 -7.41 20.75 -16.34
CA GLY A 75 -8.13 19.49 -16.11
C GLY A 75 -7.31 18.22 -16.33
N GLN A 76 -5.98 18.33 -16.49
CA GLN A 76 -5.11 17.17 -16.71
C GLN A 76 -4.68 16.55 -15.37
N SER A 77 -4.68 15.22 -15.29
CA SER A 77 -4.25 14.48 -14.10
C SER A 77 -2.72 14.35 -14.05
N VAL A 78 -2.06 15.19 -13.24
CA VAL A 78 -0.62 15.17 -13.01
C VAL A 78 -0.32 14.32 -11.79
N TRP A 79 0.46 13.26 -11.99
CA TRP A 79 0.83 12.34 -10.92
C TRP A 79 2.19 12.72 -10.35
N HIS A 80 2.19 13.10 -9.07
CA HIS A 80 3.40 13.44 -8.34
C HIS A 80 3.87 12.24 -7.52
N PHE A 81 5.13 11.85 -7.71
CA PHE A 81 5.78 10.74 -7.03
C PHE A 81 7.03 11.24 -6.32
N GLU A 82 6.97 11.31 -4.99
CA GLU A 82 8.09 11.70 -4.14
C GLU A 82 8.69 10.47 -3.45
N SER A 83 9.99 10.54 -3.22
CA SER A 83 10.76 9.59 -2.42
C SER A 83 11.80 10.33 -1.61
N LEU A 84 12.08 9.84 -0.39
CA LEU A 84 13.22 10.32 0.39
C LEU A 84 14.55 10.16 -0.38
N ASP A 85 15.54 10.98 0.00
CA ASP A 85 16.88 10.93 -0.59
C ASP A 85 17.57 9.59 -0.30
N GLN A 86 18.48 9.16 -1.18
CA GLN A 86 19.08 7.83 -1.13
C GLN A 86 19.82 7.60 0.21
N GLN A 87 20.48 8.62 0.74
CA GLN A 87 21.15 8.54 2.04
C GLN A 87 20.16 8.28 3.18
N THR A 88 18.98 8.92 3.14
CA THR A 88 17.92 8.71 4.13
C THR A 88 17.24 7.35 3.94
N LEU A 89 17.05 6.90 2.70
CA LEU A 89 16.54 5.56 2.40
C LEU A 89 17.50 4.47 2.86
N GLU A 90 18.81 4.68 2.76
CA GLU A 90 19.83 3.75 3.25
C GLU A 90 19.88 3.68 4.78
N THR A 91 19.50 4.76 5.47
CA THR A 91 19.30 4.74 6.93
C THR A 91 17.98 4.09 7.35
N LEU A 92 17.02 3.88 6.44
CA LEU A 92 15.81 3.13 6.75
C LEU A 92 16.10 1.64 6.84
N ASN A 93 15.46 0.99 7.80
CA ASN A 93 15.68 -0.42 8.05
C ASN A 93 15.16 -1.26 6.87
N LYS A 94 16.05 -2.06 6.27
CA LYS A 94 15.74 -2.92 5.12
C LYS A 94 14.62 -3.91 5.42
N LYS A 95 14.47 -4.34 6.69
CA LYS A 95 13.40 -5.24 7.12
C LYS A 95 12.02 -4.57 7.09
N ASP A 96 11.93 -3.30 7.48
CA ASP A 96 10.68 -2.53 7.50
C ASP A 96 10.18 -2.28 6.08
N ALA A 97 11.09 -1.92 5.16
CA ALA A 97 10.77 -1.81 3.75
C ALA A 97 10.35 -3.15 3.14
N TRP A 98 11.06 -4.24 3.44
CA TRP A 98 10.71 -5.58 2.95
C TRP A 98 9.32 -6.02 3.42
N LEU A 99 8.99 -5.80 4.71
CA LEU A 99 7.69 -6.14 5.27
C LEU A 99 6.58 -5.32 4.63
N PHE A 100 6.81 -4.02 4.38
CA PHE A 100 5.86 -3.16 3.68
C PHE A 100 5.52 -3.72 2.30
N TRP A 101 6.53 -4.02 1.48
CA TRP A 101 6.32 -4.56 0.13
C TRP A 101 5.61 -5.91 0.17
N TRP A 102 6.03 -6.82 1.05
CA TRP A 102 5.35 -8.12 1.22
C TRP A 102 3.89 -7.95 1.59
N THR A 103 3.60 -7.11 2.58
CA THR A 103 2.23 -6.89 3.04
C THR A 103 1.37 -6.23 1.95
N LEU A 104 1.96 -5.31 1.19
CA LEU A 104 1.32 -4.63 0.06
C LEU A 104 0.93 -5.62 -1.06
N TYR A 105 1.77 -6.61 -1.36
CA TYR A 105 1.45 -7.65 -2.36
C TYR A 105 0.57 -8.78 -1.82
N LEU A 106 0.72 -9.15 -0.54
CA LEU A 106 -0.03 -10.24 0.07
C LEU A 106 -1.52 -9.91 0.22
N THR A 107 -1.84 -8.65 0.52
CA THR A 107 -3.23 -8.19 0.70
C THR A 107 -4.12 -8.46 -0.53
N PRO A 108 -3.78 -8.00 -1.75
CA PRO A 108 -4.59 -8.29 -2.94
C PRO A 108 -4.61 -9.77 -3.29
N VAL A 109 -3.55 -10.53 -3.03
CA VAL A 109 -3.55 -11.99 -3.24
C VAL A 109 -4.59 -12.66 -2.36
N ALA A 110 -4.69 -12.27 -1.08
CA ALA A 110 -5.72 -12.77 -0.18
C ALA A 110 -7.14 -12.41 -0.66
N TRP A 111 -7.35 -11.17 -1.13
CA TRP A 111 -8.65 -10.76 -1.69
C TRP A 111 -9.01 -11.52 -2.97
N VAL A 112 -8.06 -11.79 -3.86
CA VAL A 112 -8.28 -12.61 -5.06
C VAL A 112 -8.65 -14.04 -4.68
N ALA A 113 -7.97 -14.65 -3.70
CA ALA A 113 -8.31 -15.98 -3.21
C ALA A 113 -9.75 -16.04 -2.68
N LEU A 114 -10.16 -15.05 -1.89
CA LEU A 114 -11.56 -14.91 -1.45
C LEU A 114 -12.53 -14.71 -2.61
N GLY A 115 -12.14 -13.92 -3.62
CA GLY A 115 -12.92 -13.74 -4.85
C GLY A 115 -13.17 -15.04 -5.61
N ILE A 116 -12.15 -15.91 -5.70
CA ILE A 116 -12.27 -17.24 -6.32
C ILE A 116 -13.25 -18.11 -5.53
N VAL A 117 -13.18 -18.09 -4.19
CA VAL A 117 -14.14 -18.81 -3.34
C VAL A 117 -15.57 -18.28 -3.53
N ALA A 118 -15.74 -16.95 -3.63
CA ALA A 118 -17.04 -16.33 -3.89
C ALA A 118 -17.60 -16.70 -5.27
N LEU A 119 -16.74 -16.80 -6.30
CA LEU A 119 -17.10 -17.28 -7.64
C LEU A 119 -17.61 -18.72 -7.61
N ILE A 120 -16.92 -19.62 -6.90
CA ILE A 120 -17.34 -21.02 -6.77
C ILE A 120 -18.69 -21.12 -6.04
N LYS A 121 -18.96 -20.21 -5.09
CA LYS A 121 -20.24 -20.13 -4.38
C LYS A 121 -21.35 -19.40 -5.15
N PHE A 122 -21.11 -18.91 -6.38
CA PHE A 122 -22.06 -18.10 -7.18
C PHE A 122 -22.65 -16.88 -6.45
N ASN A 123 -21.91 -16.33 -5.48
CA ASN A 123 -22.33 -15.18 -4.69
C ASN A 123 -21.79 -13.87 -5.31
N PHE A 124 -22.50 -13.34 -6.31
CA PHE A 124 -22.10 -12.13 -7.06
C PHE A 124 -22.01 -10.86 -6.20
N ASP A 125 -22.79 -10.79 -5.14
CA ASP A 125 -22.77 -9.69 -4.18
C ASP A 125 -21.40 -9.50 -3.52
N TYR A 126 -20.72 -10.60 -3.21
CA TYR A 126 -19.42 -10.61 -2.56
C TYR A 126 -18.28 -10.27 -3.53
N LEU A 127 -18.49 -10.49 -4.84
CA LEU A 127 -17.55 -10.13 -5.89
C LEU A 127 -17.38 -8.62 -6.04
N LEU A 128 -18.44 -7.83 -5.80
CA LEU A 128 -18.36 -6.37 -5.85
C LEU A 128 -17.39 -5.83 -4.78
N VAL A 129 -17.46 -6.36 -3.56
CA VAL A 129 -16.56 -5.98 -2.46
C VAL A 129 -15.11 -6.34 -2.80
N VAL A 130 -14.90 -7.55 -3.32
CA VAL A 130 -13.58 -8.02 -3.75
C VAL A 130 -13.02 -7.13 -4.87
N GLY A 131 -13.86 -6.74 -5.83
CA GLY A 131 -13.47 -5.82 -6.91
C GLY A 131 -12.96 -4.48 -6.39
N VAL A 132 -13.70 -3.84 -5.47
CA VAL A 132 -13.27 -2.60 -4.82
C VAL A 132 -11.96 -2.78 -4.07
N ALA A 133 -11.82 -3.89 -3.33
CA ALA A 133 -10.60 -4.21 -2.58
C ALA A 133 -9.39 -4.33 -3.51
N ILE A 134 -9.52 -5.06 -4.63
CA ILE A 134 -8.45 -5.24 -5.60
C ILE A 134 -8.04 -3.91 -6.23
N ILE A 135 -8.99 -3.08 -6.66
CA ILE A 135 -8.71 -1.80 -7.31
C ILE A 135 -7.93 -0.87 -6.36
N LEU A 136 -8.38 -0.72 -5.11
CA LEU A 136 -7.71 0.13 -4.13
C LEU A 136 -6.31 -0.37 -3.77
N ASN A 137 -6.13 -1.68 -3.59
CA ASN A 137 -4.81 -2.27 -3.33
C ASN A 137 -3.89 -2.14 -4.55
N ALA A 138 -4.41 -2.33 -5.77
CA ALA A 138 -3.66 -2.15 -7.01
C ALA A 138 -3.20 -0.70 -7.19
N ALA A 139 -4.04 0.29 -6.87
CA ALA A 139 -3.67 1.70 -6.91
C ALA A 139 -2.47 2.00 -5.99
N ASN A 140 -2.45 1.43 -4.77
CA ASN A 140 -1.30 1.55 -3.87
C ASN A 140 -0.05 0.86 -4.44
N ILE A 141 -0.17 -0.38 -4.96
CA ILE A 141 0.96 -1.09 -5.59
C ILE A 141 1.58 -0.27 -6.72
N VAL A 142 0.75 0.20 -7.66
CA VAL A 142 1.22 0.95 -8.82
C VAL A 142 1.83 2.28 -8.39
N GLY A 143 1.19 3.00 -7.45
CA GLY A 143 1.69 4.26 -6.93
C GLY A 143 3.09 4.13 -6.32
N PHE A 144 3.25 3.19 -5.38
CA PHE A 144 4.54 2.97 -4.73
C PHE A 144 5.61 2.40 -5.67
N THR A 145 5.23 1.53 -6.60
CA THR A 145 6.17 0.99 -7.60
C THR A 145 6.68 2.10 -8.53
N LYS A 146 5.81 3.04 -8.92
CA LYS A 146 6.21 4.22 -9.71
C LYS A 146 7.13 5.14 -8.92
N CYS A 147 6.84 5.42 -7.65
CA CYS A 147 7.76 6.15 -6.76
C CYS A 147 9.15 5.52 -6.81
N ARG A 148 9.25 4.21 -6.52
CA ARG A 148 10.55 3.51 -6.46
C ARG A 148 11.33 3.55 -7.79
N LYS A 149 10.62 3.46 -8.92
CA LYS A 149 11.25 3.52 -10.25
C LYS A 149 11.70 4.92 -10.63
N GLY A 150 10.98 5.97 -10.23
CA GLY A 150 11.31 7.37 -10.52
C GLY A 150 12.51 7.88 -9.72
N THR A 151 12.67 7.41 -8.48
CA THR A 151 13.77 7.79 -7.58
C THR A 151 15.16 7.51 -8.16
N PHE A 152 15.34 6.32 -8.75
CA PHE A 152 16.64 5.82 -9.20
C PHE A 152 17.30 6.68 -10.31
N PRO A 153 16.62 7.04 -11.42
CA PRO A 153 17.21 7.90 -12.46
C PRO A 153 17.43 9.34 -12.02
N GLU A 154 16.57 9.92 -11.17
CA GLU A 154 16.67 11.31 -10.73
C GLU A 154 17.86 11.53 -9.78
N GLN A 155 18.07 10.60 -8.84
CA GLN A 155 19.21 10.63 -7.93
C GLN A 155 20.55 10.44 -8.64
N MET A 156 20.63 9.55 -9.65
CA MET A 156 21.85 9.41 -10.46
C MET A 156 22.21 10.71 -11.18
N ARG A 157 21.21 11.47 -11.63
CA ARG A 157 21.42 12.78 -12.27
C ARG A 157 22.00 13.80 -11.28
N LYS A 158 21.45 13.84 -10.06
CA LYS A 158 21.90 14.73 -8.98
C LYS A 158 23.33 14.41 -8.53
N ASN A 159 23.65 13.13 -8.34
CA ASN A 159 25.00 12.69 -7.98
C ASN A 159 26.03 13.05 -9.06
N ARG A 160 25.71 12.83 -10.34
CA ARG A 160 26.59 13.20 -11.47
C ARG A 160 26.87 14.71 -11.52
N SER A 161 25.84 15.54 -11.34
CA SER A 161 26.02 17.00 -11.30
C SER A 161 26.94 17.43 -10.15
N SER A 162 26.75 16.84 -8.95
CA SER A 162 27.60 17.13 -7.79
C SER A 162 29.07 16.69 -7.96
N SER A 163 29.34 15.64 -8.74
CA SER A 163 30.70 15.19 -9.03
C SER A 163 31.39 16.09 -10.06
N LEU A 164 30.65 16.62 -11.03
CA LEU A 164 31.17 17.57 -12.02
C LEU A 164 31.52 18.90 -11.36
N LEU A 165 30.67 19.39 -10.45
CA LEU A 165 30.94 20.61 -9.67
C LEU A 165 32.13 20.50 -8.72
N ARG A 166 32.55 19.29 -8.35
CA ARG A 166 33.72 19.06 -7.49
C ARG A 166 35.06 19.02 -8.24
N GLN A 167 35.02 19.00 -9.58
CA GLN A 167 36.20 18.94 -10.44
C GLN A 167 36.56 20.29 -11.09
N LEU A 168 35.75 21.33 -10.85
CA LEU A 168 35.98 22.71 -11.25
C LEU A 168 36.45 23.52 -10.04
#